data_AF-A0A158R095-F1
#
_entry.id   AF-A0A158R095-F1
#
_cell.length_a   1.000
_cell.length_b   1.000
_cell.length_c   1.000
_cell.angle_alpha   90.00
_cell.angle_beta   90.00
_cell.angle_gamma   90.00
#
_symmetry.space_group_name_H-M   'P 1'
#
loop_
_entity.id
_entity.type
_entity.pdbx_description
1 polymer ?
#
loop_
_entity_poly.entity_id
_entity_poly.type
_entity_poly.pdbx_seq_one_letter_code
_entity_poly.pdbx_strand_id
1 'polypeptide(L)'
;MAEPSKPTQPTEEKSEKITPEKALSVDPDCAYFNVTGGKSDHMLVNLGEGRLAVKIRCSNNNLYRVSPSAMFIEAGQCQNLVVIRSAGPARSDKLILQFLQCDKDVEDCKEFFKQADKNGLKPETLRITLRMVGDKGYRVIPSREVTDDAIS
;
A
#
# COMPACT_ATOMS: atom_id res chain seq x y z
N MET A 1 -46.63 19.57 -1.70
CA MET A 1 -46.07 18.33 -2.27
C MET A 1 -44.79 18.77 -2.99
N ALA A 2 -43.70 19.00 -2.26
CA ALA A 2 -42.66 18.02 -1.91
C ALA A 2 -42.20 17.24 -3.16
N GLU A 3 -40.96 17.22 -3.63
CA GLU A 3 -39.67 17.87 -3.32
C GLU A 3 -38.77 17.48 -4.52
N PRO A 4 -37.91 18.35 -5.09
CA PRO A 4 -37.07 17.99 -6.24
C PRO A 4 -35.72 17.42 -5.79
N SER A 5 -35.44 16.12 -6.01
CA SER A 5 -34.13 15.55 -5.67
C SER A 5 -33.13 15.66 -6.85
N LYS A 6 -32.24 16.64 -6.68
CA LYS A 6 -31.02 16.92 -7.43
C LYS A 6 -29.96 15.79 -7.23
N PRO A 7 -28.80 15.84 -7.90
CA PRO A 7 -28.16 14.75 -8.65
C PRO A 7 -27.32 13.84 -7.75
N THR A 8 -27.20 12.57 -8.14
CA THR A 8 -26.27 11.62 -7.53
C THR A 8 -24.84 12.09 -7.79
N GLN A 9 -24.19 12.52 -6.71
CA GLN A 9 -22.79 12.90 -6.64
C GLN A 9 -21.91 11.76 -7.17
N PRO A 10 -20.88 12.02 -8.00
CA PRO A 10 -19.75 11.11 -8.10
C PRO A 10 -19.16 11.03 -6.70
N THR A 11 -19.24 9.86 -6.06
CA THR A 11 -18.53 9.59 -4.82
C THR A 11 -17.05 9.79 -5.10
N GLU A 12 -16.53 10.93 -4.62
CA GLU A 12 -15.13 11.18 -4.39
C GLU A 12 -14.55 9.96 -3.67
N GLU A 13 -13.87 9.11 -4.43
CA GLU A 13 -12.86 8.22 -3.88
C GLU A 13 -11.84 9.13 -3.20
N LYS A 14 -11.99 9.17 -1.88
CA LYS A 14 -11.20 9.97 -0.96
C LYS A 14 -9.78 9.41 -0.97
N SER A 15 -9.04 9.69 -2.05
CA SER A 15 -7.59 9.58 -2.15
C SER A 15 -7.04 10.33 -0.95
N GLU A 16 -6.55 9.59 0.05
CA GLU A 16 -5.91 10.17 1.22
C GLU A 16 -4.88 11.16 0.68
N LYS A 17 -5.09 12.45 1.01
CA LYS A 17 -4.23 13.56 0.63
C LYS A 17 -2.79 13.10 0.69
N ILE A 18 -2.13 13.07 -0.45
CA ILE A 18 -0.68 13.01 -0.56
C ILE A 18 -0.19 14.25 0.17
N THR A 19 0.18 14.10 1.44
CA THR A 19 0.90 15.17 2.13
C THR A 19 2.24 15.27 1.41
N PRO A 20 2.55 16.39 0.74
CA PRO A 20 3.73 16.55 -0.12
C PRO A 20 5.07 16.53 0.63
N GLU A 21 5.08 16.17 1.92
CA GLU A 21 6.27 16.05 2.75
C GLU A 21 6.95 14.68 2.65
N LYS A 22 6.33 13.71 1.96
CA LYS A 22 6.77 12.31 2.01
C LYS A 22 7.43 11.88 0.71
N ALA A 23 8.72 11.53 0.77
CA ALA A 23 9.50 11.12 -0.41
C ALA A 23 9.02 9.80 -1.05
N LEU A 24 8.26 8.99 -0.30
CA LEU A 24 7.70 7.73 -0.76
C LEU A 24 6.16 7.78 -0.77
N SER A 25 5.58 7.43 -1.91
CA SER A 25 4.15 7.20 -2.07
C SER A 25 3.85 5.69 -2.17
N VAL A 26 2.64 5.29 -1.78
CA VAL A 26 2.14 3.94 -2.00
C VAL A 26 0.73 3.98 -2.57
N ASP A 27 0.43 3.07 -3.50
CA ASP A 27 -0.90 2.91 -4.06
C ASP A 27 -1.21 1.43 -4.34
N PRO A 28 -2.31 0.86 -3.83
CA PRO A 28 -3.23 1.44 -2.84
C PRO A 28 -2.62 1.44 -1.42
N ASP A 29 -3.06 2.34 -0.55
CA ASP A 29 -2.69 2.36 0.88
C ASP A 29 -3.56 1.44 1.76
N CYS A 30 -4.54 0.78 1.14
CA CYS A 30 -5.43 -0.18 1.77
C CYS A 30 -5.46 -1.47 0.96
N ALA A 31 -5.35 -2.60 1.64
CA ALA A 31 -5.44 -3.94 1.08
C ALA A 31 -6.69 -4.64 1.62
N TYR A 32 -7.37 -5.40 0.77
CA TYR A 32 -8.57 -6.14 1.12
C TYR A 32 -8.34 -7.65 0.96
N PHE A 33 -8.61 -8.41 2.01
CA PHE A 33 -8.39 -9.86 2.03
C PHE A 33 -9.61 -10.66 2.50
N ASN A 34 -9.70 -11.91 2.09
CA ASN A 34 -10.74 -12.84 2.55
C ASN A 34 -10.19 -13.80 3.61
N VAL A 35 -11.09 -14.42 4.38
CA VAL A 35 -10.71 -15.44 5.38
C VAL A 35 -10.00 -16.65 4.76
N THR A 36 -10.34 -16.98 3.52
CA THR A 36 -9.70 -18.03 2.69
C THR A 36 -8.29 -17.65 2.23
N GLY A 37 -7.85 -16.41 2.46
CA GLY A 37 -6.58 -15.87 1.98
C GLY A 37 -6.78 -14.88 0.84
N GLY A 38 -5.68 -14.49 0.19
CA GLY A 38 -5.68 -13.59 -0.97
C GLY A 38 -4.30 -13.01 -1.28
N LYS A 39 -4.22 -12.28 -2.39
CA LYS A 39 -3.02 -11.53 -2.80
C LYS A 39 -3.42 -10.09 -3.06
N SER A 40 -2.60 -9.15 -2.60
CA SER A 40 -2.72 -7.72 -2.86
C SER A 40 -1.38 -7.22 -3.38
N ASP A 41 -1.41 -6.45 -4.45
CA ASP A 41 -0.24 -5.82 -5.07
C ASP A 41 -0.30 -4.33 -4.77
N HIS A 42 0.83 -3.75 -4.35
CA HIS A 42 0.96 -2.35 -3.97
C HIS A 42 2.13 -1.73 -4.71
N MET A 43 1.92 -0.58 -5.34
CA MET A 43 2.96 0.17 -6.02
C MET A 43 3.60 1.17 -5.05
N LEU A 44 4.90 1.06 -4.87
CA LEU A 44 5.72 2.01 -4.12
C LEU A 44 6.40 2.95 -5.09
N VAL A 45 6.21 4.25 -4.97
CA VAL A 45 6.76 5.24 -5.89
C VAL A 45 7.66 6.20 -5.12
N ASN A 46 8.93 6.30 -5.54
CA ASN A 46 9.85 7.29 -5.00
C ASN A 46 9.66 8.62 -5.73
N LEU A 47 9.06 9.58 -5.02
CA LEU A 47 8.83 10.95 -5.48
C LEU A 47 9.99 11.88 -5.08
N GLY A 48 10.94 11.39 -4.28
CA GLY A 48 12.14 12.13 -3.89
C GLY A 48 13.22 12.16 -4.96
N GLU A 49 14.23 12.98 -4.71
CA GLU A 49 15.37 13.20 -5.63
C GLU A 49 16.53 12.19 -5.41
N GLY A 50 16.51 11.44 -4.30
CA GLY A 50 17.55 10.47 -3.93
C GLY A 50 17.05 9.03 -3.94
N ARG A 51 17.98 8.06 -3.87
CA ARG A 51 17.65 6.64 -3.69
C ARG A 51 17.04 6.45 -2.30
N LEU A 52 15.92 5.72 -2.20
CA LEU A 52 15.27 5.40 -0.94
C LEU A 52 15.50 3.93 -0.57
N ALA A 53 15.94 3.68 0.65
CA ALA A 53 15.92 2.36 1.26
C ALA A 53 14.57 2.16 1.95
N VAL A 54 13.84 1.10 1.60
CA VAL A 54 12.52 0.80 2.16
C VAL A 54 12.56 -0.58 2.83
N LYS A 55 12.13 -0.63 4.09
CA LYS A 55 11.98 -1.82 4.90
C LYS A 55 10.51 -2.00 5.27
N ILE A 56 9.97 -3.16 4.97
CA ILE A 56 8.57 -3.48 5.20
C ILE A 56 8.46 -4.35 6.45
N ARG A 57 7.53 -3.98 7.34
CA ARG A 57 7.15 -4.77 8.52
C ARG A 57 5.65 -5.02 8.51
N CYS A 58 5.24 -6.25 8.80
CA CYS A 58 3.84 -6.58 9.00
C CYS A 58 3.57 -6.78 10.50
N SER A 59 2.36 -6.45 10.96
CA SER A 59 1.90 -6.76 12.32
C SER A 59 1.78 -8.27 12.57
N ASN A 60 1.59 -9.08 11.53
CA ASN A 60 1.34 -10.50 11.66
C ASN A 60 2.04 -11.32 10.55
N ASN A 61 3.26 -11.76 10.84
CA ASN A 61 4.09 -12.53 9.89
C ASN A 61 3.67 -14.01 9.76
N ASN A 62 2.71 -14.48 10.58
CA ASN A 62 2.22 -15.86 10.52
C ASN A 62 1.20 -16.03 9.39
N LEU A 63 0.30 -15.05 9.23
CA LEU A 63 -0.74 -15.08 8.19
C LEU A 63 -0.35 -14.31 6.94
N TYR A 64 0.50 -13.29 7.05
CA TYR A 64 0.91 -12.47 5.91
C TYR A 64 2.35 -12.77 5.49
N ARG A 65 2.53 -12.97 4.18
CA ARG A 65 3.80 -13.03 3.50
C ARG A 65 3.95 -11.78 2.65
N VAL A 66 5.06 -11.08 2.82
CA VAL A 66 5.35 -9.83 2.12
C VAL A 66 6.63 -10.03 1.32
N SER A 67 6.60 -9.68 0.04
CA SER A 67 7.75 -9.75 -0.85
C SER A 67 7.79 -8.55 -1.80
N PRO A 68 8.91 -7.81 -1.87
CA PRO A 68 10.11 -7.91 -1.03
C PRO A 68 9.89 -7.37 0.40
N SER A 69 10.70 -7.80 1.38
CA SER A 69 10.65 -7.30 2.78
C SER A 69 11.60 -6.13 3.06
N ALA A 70 12.62 -5.97 2.23
CA ALA A 70 13.52 -4.83 2.21
C ALA A 70 14.01 -4.64 0.78
N MET A 71 14.14 -3.39 0.35
CA MET A 71 14.42 -3.05 -1.04
C MET A 71 14.88 -1.60 -1.19
N PHE A 72 15.45 -1.27 -2.33
CA PHE A 72 15.83 0.09 -2.70
C PHE A 72 14.98 0.57 -3.88
N ILE A 73 14.65 1.86 -3.88
CA ILE A 73 13.92 2.52 -4.97
C ILE A 73 14.72 3.74 -5.40
N GLU A 74 15.18 3.76 -6.65
CA GLU A 74 15.84 4.94 -7.21
C GLU A 74 14.89 6.13 -7.31
N ALA A 75 15.44 7.34 -7.40
CA ALA A 75 14.66 8.55 -7.62
C ALA A 75 13.81 8.44 -8.89
N GLY A 76 12.50 8.74 -8.77
CA GLY A 76 11.55 8.64 -9.89
C GLY A 76 11.22 7.21 -10.34
N GLN A 77 11.70 6.18 -9.66
CA GLN A 77 11.33 4.79 -9.94
C GLN A 77 10.22 4.31 -9.02
N CYS A 78 9.57 3.22 -9.44
CA CYS A 78 8.56 2.53 -8.66
C CYS A 78 8.87 1.04 -8.53
N GLN A 79 8.39 0.43 -7.45
CA GLN A 79 8.50 -1.00 -7.21
C GLN A 79 7.16 -1.59 -6.78
N ASN A 80 6.86 -2.78 -7.30
CA ASN A 80 5.75 -3.58 -6.81
C ASN A 80 6.07 -4.30 -5.48
N LEU A 81 5.16 -4.19 -4.53
CA LEU A 81 5.13 -4.88 -3.24
C LEU A 81 3.96 -5.84 -3.21
N VAL A 82 4.26 -7.13 -3.07
CA VAL A 82 3.24 -8.18 -3.04
C VAL A 82 2.99 -8.62 -1.60
N VAL A 83 1.72 -8.59 -1.20
CA VAL A 83 1.25 -9.04 0.11
C VAL A 83 0.32 -10.22 -0.09
N ILE A 84 0.70 -11.39 0.40
CA ILE A 84 -0.09 -12.62 0.32
C ILE A 84 -0.58 -12.95 1.73
N ARG A 85 -1.90 -13.14 1.88
CA ARG A 85 -2.51 -13.61 3.12
C ARG A 85 -2.87 -15.09 2.98
N SER A 86 -2.43 -15.91 3.92
CA SER A 86 -2.85 -17.29 4.08
C SER A 86 -4.26 -17.41 4.67
N ALA A 87 -4.93 -18.53 4.47
CA ALA A 87 -6.22 -18.80 5.11
C ALA A 87 -6.09 -18.74 6.64
N GLY A 88 -7.03 -18.07 7.32
CA GLY A 88 -6.95 -17.84 8.76
C GLY A 88 -8.02 -16.90 9.29
N PRO A 89 -8.05 -16.64 10.61
CA PRO A 89 -9.07 -15.83 11.27
C PRO A 89 -9.14 -14.40 10.73
N ALA A 90 -10.35 -13.87 10.60
CA ALA A 90 -10.55 -12.48 10.20
C ALA A 90 -9.95 -11.54 11.26
N ARG A 91 -8.91 -10.81 10.87
CA ARG A 91 -8.22 -9.84 11.73
C ARG A 91 -7.82 -8.63 10.90
N SER A 92 -8.06 -7.45 11.47
CA SER A 92 -7.54 -6.20 10.94
C SER A 92 -6.07 -6.08 11.32
N ASP A 93 -5.21 -6.08 10.32
CA ASP A 93 -3.76 -6.02 10.46
C ASP A 93 -3.22 -4.76 9.77
N LYS A 94 -1.97 -4.42 10.04
CA LYS A 94 -1.32 -3.22 9.48
C LYS A 94 0.06 -3.57 8.97
N LEU A 95 0.40 -3.02 7.83
CA LEU A 95 1.73 -3.12 7.24
C LEU A 95 2.38 -1.74 7.32
N ILE A 96 3.60 -1.70 7.83
CA ILE A 96 4.37 -0.50 8.10
C ILE A 96 5.59 -0.53 7.19
N LEU A 97 5.72 0.50 6.35
CA LEU A 97 6.87 0.72 5.50
C LEU A 97 7.73 1.78 6.13
N GLN A 98 8.95 1.43 6.48
CA GLN A 98 9.97 2.32 6.99
C GLN A 98 10.90 2.68 5.84
N PHE A 99 11.08 3.96 5.56
CA PHE A 99 11.97 4.38 4.50
C PHE A 99 12.87 5.54 4.91
N LEU A 100 14.03 5.60 4.27
CA LEU A 100 15.07 6.58 4.50
C LEU A 100 15.81 6.86 3.19
N GLN A 101 16.25 8.09 3.03
CA GLN A 101 17.14 8.46 1.94
C GLN A 101 18.50 7.81 2.12
N CYS A 102 19.00 7.22 1.05
CA CYS A 102 20.13 6.34 1.02
C CYS A 102 21.06 6.76 -0.13
N ASP A 103 22.36 6.69 0.09
CA ASP A 103 23.34 6.95 -0.96
C ASP A 103 23.49 5.75 -1.91
N LYS A 104 24.00 6.03 -3.11
CA LYS A 104 24.18 4.99 -4.15
C LYS A 104 25.24 3.94 -3.77
N ASP A 105 26.14 4.29 -2.85
CA ASP A 105 27.20 3.41 -2.34
C ASP A 105 26.69 2.32 -1.38
N VAL A 106 25.43 2.41 -0.96
CA VAL A 106 24.83 1.43 -0.06
C VAL A 106 24.26 0.26 -0.86
N GLU A 107 24.88 -0.91 -0.68
CA GLU A 107 24.42 -2.17 -1.29
C GLU A 107 23.55 -2.98 -0.32
N ASP A 108 23.77 -2.84 0.99
CA ASP A 108 23.09 -3.61 2.04
C ASP A 108 22.00 -2.82 2.77
N CYS A 109 20.74 -3.07 2.40
CA CYS A 109 19.59 -2.40 3.02
C CYS A 109 19.52 -2.67 4.53
N LYS A 110 19.87 -3.89 4.96
CA LYS A 110 19.87 -4.27 6.39
C LYS A 110 20.93 -3.51 7.19
N GLU A 111 22.15 -3.41 6.67
CA GLU A 111 23.23 -2.68 7.34
C GLU A 111 22.94 -1.18 7.37
N PHE A 112 22.38 -0.63 6.28
CA PHE A 112 21.94 0.76 6.24
C PHE A 112 20.95 1.10 7.35
N PHE A 113 19.91 0.28 7.55
CA PHE A 113 18.96 0.51 8.64
C PHE A 113 19.60 0.35 10.03
N LYS A 114 20.60 -0.54 10.20
CA LYS A 114 21.36 -0.63 11.47
C LYS A 114 22.22 0.61 11.70
N GLN A 115 22.83 1.15 10.65
CA GLN A 115 23.67 2.34 10.73
C GLN A 115 22.83 3.60 10.94
N ALA A 116 21.68 3.68 10.30
CA ALA A 116 20.68 4.71 10.58
C ALA A 116 20.26 4.73 12.05
N ASP A 117 19.98 3.55 12.63
CA ASP A 117 19.65 3.41 14.06
C ASP A 117 20.80 3.90 14.97
N LYS A 118 22.04 3.49 14.66
CA LYS A 118 23.25 3.96 15.37
C LYS A 118 23.47 5.47 15.26
N ASN A 119 23.16 6.04 14.10
CA ASN A 119 23.30 7.47 13.83
C ASN A 119 22.10 8.29 14.35
N GLY A 120 21.07 7.65 14.90
CA GLY A 120 19.85 8.32 15.37
C GLY A 120 18.95 8.85 14.25
N LEU A 121 19.15 8.40 13.00
CA LEU A 121 18.28 8.72 11.87
C LEU A 121 16.95 8.01 12.06
N LYS A 122 15.88 8.79 12.23
CA LYS A 122 14.52 8.25 12.36
C LYS A 122 13.95 7.98 10.97
N PRO A 123 13.68 6.70 10.59
CA PRO A 123 13.03 6.41 9.33
C PRO A 123 11.62 6.96 9.29
N GLU A 124 11.26 7.54 8.14
CA GLU A 124 9.88 7.89 7.87
C GLU A 124 9.04 6.61 7.76
N THR A 125 7.79 6.68 8.22
CA THR A 125 6.91 5.51 8.26
C THR A 125 5.63 5.76 7.49
N LEU A 126 5.35 4.90 6.51
CA LEU A 126 4.08 4.83 5.81
C LEU A 126 3.31 3.58 6.28
N ARG A 127 1.98 3.67 6.33
CA ARG A 127 1.11 2.58 6.78
C ARG A 127 0.21 2.13 5.64
N ILE A 128 0.09 0.82 5.46
CA ILE A 128 -0.93 0.18 4.64
C ILE A 128 -1.90 -0.55 5.57
N THR A 129 -3.19 -0.29 5.42
CA THR A 129 -4.22 -0.95 6.24
C THR A 129 -4.66 -2.25 5.60
N LEU A 130 -4.57 -3.37 6.30
CA LEU A 130 -5.01 -4.68 5.81
C LEU A 130 -6.41 -4.96 6.38
N ARG A 131 -7.43 -4.85 5.54
CA ARG A 131 -8.85 -5.03 5.89
C ARG A 131 -9.35 -6.39 5.42
N MET A 132 -10.33 -6.93 6.14
CA MET A 132 -11.03 -8.14 5.74
C MET A 132 -12.31 -7.81 4.97
N VAL A 133 -12.49 -8.38 3.78
CA VAL A 133 -13.76 -8.29 3.03
C VAL A 133 -14.77 -9.22 3.71
N GLY A 134 -15.95 -8.69 4.02
CA GLY A 134 -17.04 -9.43 4.65
C GLY A 134 -17.41 -8.95 6.05
N ASP A 135 -16.55 -8.17 6.72
CA ASP A 135 -16.92 -7.47 7.96
C ASP A 135 -17.64 -6.16 7.58
N LYS A 136 -18.92 -6.30 7.22
CA LYS A 136 -19.89 -5.23 6.91
C LYS A 136 -19.39 -4.11 5.96
N GLY A 137 -19.53 -4.32 4.64
CA GLY A 137 -19.93 -3.21 3.76
C GLY A 137 -19.15 -2.89 2.48
N TYR A 138 -18.14 -3.65 2.06
CA TYR A 138 -17.56 -3.44 0.72
C TYR A 138 -18.13 -4.42 -0.29
N ARG A 139 -19.08 -3.91 -1.08
CA ARG A 139 -19.56 -4.49 -2.34
C ARG A 139 -18.33 -4.60 -3.25
N VAL A 140 -17.86 -5.83 -3.48
CA VAL A 140 -16.92 -6.10 -4.57
C VAL A 140 -17.62 -5.56 -5.82
N ILE A 141 -17.11 -4.47 -6.40
CA ILE A 141 -17.54 -4.06 -7.72
C ILE A 141 -16.83 -5.05 -8.64
N PRO A 142 -17.51 -6.05 -9.22
CA PRO A 142 -16.88 -6.83 -10.26
C PRO A 142 -16.44 -5.83 -11.34
N SER A 143 -15.17 -5.91 -11.73
CA SER A 143 -14.63 -5.11 -12.83
C SER A 143 -15.61 -5.19 -14.00
N ARG A 144 -16.10 -4.03 -14.43
CA ARG A 144 -17.06 -3.81 -15.53
C ARG A 144 -17.12 -5.01 -16.47
N GLU A 145 -18.25 -5.70 -16.48
CA GLU A 145 -18.68 -6.40 -17.70
C GLU A 145 -18.72 -5.33 -18.80
N VAL A 146 -17.78 -5.42 -19.73
CA VAL A 146 -17.85 -4.73 -21.01
C VAL A 146 -19.03 -5.37 -21.72
N THR A 147 -20.21 -4.77 -21.62
CA THR A 147 -21.35 -5.13 -22.47
C THR A 147 -21.02 -4.62 -23.87
N ASP A 148 -20.51 -5.53 -24.69
CA ASP A 148 -20.39 -5.44 -26.13
C ASP A 148 -21.79 -5.65 -26.73
N ASP A 149 -22.60 -4.61 -26.86
CA ASP A 149 -23.87 -4.68 -27.61
C ASP A 149 -24.41 -3.27 -27.88
N ALA A 150 -23.87 -2.62 -28.92
CA ALA A 150 -24.53 -1.46 -29.53
C ALA A 150 -23.98 -1.11 -30.92
N ILE A 151 -24.02 -2.01 -31.91
CA ILE A 151 -24.23 -1.59 -33.32
C ILE A 151 -25.02 -2.69 -34.06
N SER A 152 -26.34 -2.50 -34.18
CA SER A 152 -27.09 -2.92 -35.36
C SER A 152 -28.07 -1.84 -35.77
#